data_AF-A0A7C6M627-F1
#
_entry.id   AF-A0A7C6M627-F1
#
_cell.length_a   1.000
_cell.length_b   1.000
_cell.length_c   1.000
_cell.angle_alpha   90.00
_cell.angle_beta   90.00
_cell.angle_gamma   90.00
#
_symmetry.space_group_name_H-M   'P 1'
#
loop_
_entity.id
_entity.type
_entity.pdbx_description
1 polymer ?
#
loop_
_entity_poly.entity_id
_entity_poly.type
_entity_poly.pdbx_seq_one_letter_code
_entity_poly.pdbx_strand_id
1 'polypeptide(L)'
;MLVDGIWWEYEARTIYPNLGAGYNYGERDFRYLLLPALENQAFAANKTVFASGESGTILVPQDKDQERLAMSKEFVKYLLKDENLIHFTRVTGATTAYDYEMSEELLAELTQFTRNAFELINDTENIVVVRPQVSELISPLSFASNLGTDFKYKTRIDGIPTRTIHAFREYSFNKIWEGSVKLYSESQWNQFINQAKNAGFLND
;
A
#
# COMPACT_ATOMS: atom_id res chain seq x y z
N MET A 1 -17.60 9.02 -0.47
CA MET A 1 -16.27 8.61 -0.94
C MET A 1 -15.67 7.70 0.12
N LEU A 2 -15.40 6.45 -0.24
CA LEU A 2 -14.76 5.45 0.63
C LEU A 2 -13.25 5.51 0.36
N VAL A 3 -12.43 5.38 1.40
CA VAL A 3 -10.97 5.22 1.27
C VAL A 3 -10.65 3.82 1.76
N ASP A 4 -10.54 2.88 0.83
CA ASP A 4 -10.35 1.45 1.12
C ASP A 4 -9.56 0.76 0.00
N GLY A 5 -9.09 -0.47 0.28
CA GLY A 5 -8.29 -1.27 -0.64
C GLY A 5 -9.11 -2.01 -1.69
N ILE A 6 -8.43 -2.59 -2.67
CA ILE A 6 -9.04 -3.28 -3.83
C ILE A 6 -9.93 -4.48 -3.46
N TRP A 7 -9.82 -5.01 -2.24
CA TRP A 7 -10.60 -6.15 -1.75
C TRP A 7 -12.01 -5.78 -1.25
N TRP A 8 -12.31 -4.50 -1.04
CA TRP A 8 -13.52 -4.06 -0.34
C TRP A 8 -14.81 -4.56 -1.00
N GLU A 9 -14.88 -4.54 -2.35
CA GLU A 9 -16.09 -4.91 -3.08
C GLU A 9 -16.43 -6.38 -2.83
N TYR A 10 -15.42 -7.24 -2.86
CA TYR A 10 -15.58 -8.66 -2.61
C TYR A 10 -15.89 -8.96 -1.14
N GLU A 11 -15.27 -8.25 -0.19
CA GLU A 11 -15.59 -8.41 1.24
C GLU A 11 -17.02 -8.01 1.57
N ALA A 12 -17.52 -6.94 0.94
CA ALA A 12 -18.89 -6.46 1.11
C ALA A 12 -19.95 -7.35 0.43
N ARG A 13 -19.56 -8.42 -0.29
CA ARG A 13 -20.48 -9.21 -1.13
C ARG A 13 -21.69 -9.79 -0.39
N THR A 14 -21.53 -10.08 0.90
CA THR A 14 -22.58 -10.63 1.76
C THR A 14 -23.58 -9.57 2.23
N ILE A 15 -23.23 -8.28 2.14
CA ILE A 15 -24.07 -7.15 2.56
C ILE A 15 -24.93 -6.65 1.40
N TYR A 16 -24.44 -6.76 0.16
CA TYR A 16 -25.14 -6.28 -1.05
C TYR A 16 -26.61 -6.71 -1.17
N PRO A 17 -27.01 -7.97 -0.88
CA PRO A 17 -28.42 -8.38 -0.94
C PRO A 17 -29.34 -7.56 -0.02
N ASN A 18 -28.80 -6.97 1.06
CA ASN A 18 -29.55 -6.15 2.01
C ASN A 18 -29.73 -4.69 1.54
N LEU A 19 -29.03 -4.27 0.47
CA LEU A 19 -29.09 -2.89 -0.04
C LEU A 19 -30.22 -2.67 -1.07
N GLY A 20 -30.87 -3.75 -1.52
CA GLY A 20 -31.98 -3.71 -2.47
C GLY A 20 -31.57 -3.89 -3.92
N ALA A 21 -32.53 -3.76 -4.83
CA ALA A 21 -32.35 -4.05 -6.25
C ALA A 21 -31.26 -3.17 -6.90
N GLY A 22 -30.45 -3.78 -7.76
CA GLY A 22 -29.35 -3.12 -8.45
C GLY A 22 -28.13 -2.84 -7.59
N TYR A 23 -28.08 -3.38 -6.36
CA TYR A 23 -26.90 -3.30 -5.49
C TYR A 23 -26.25 -4.66 -5.30
N ASN A 24 -26.55 -5.69 -6.12
CA ASN A 24 -25.84 -6.95 -5.96
C ASN A 24 -24.35 -6.80 -6.32
N TYR A 25 -23.54 -7.74 -5.85
CA TYR A 25 -22.11 -7.81 -6.15
C TYR A 25 -21.87 -7.71 -7.67
N GLY A 26 -21.01 -6.78 -8.07
CA GLY A 26 -20.63 -6.56 -9.48
C GLY A 26 -21.66 -5.86 -10.36
N GLU A 27 -22.88 -5.56 -9.88
CA GLU A 27 -23.89 -4.85 -10.68
C GLU A 27 -23.69 -3.34 -10.71
N ARG A 28 -23.13 -2.76 -9.65
CA ARG A 28 -22.85 -1.32 -9.55
C ARG A 28 -21.52 -0.98 -10.18
N ASP A 29 -21.49 0.13 -10.92
CA ASP A 29 -20.26 0.70 -11.47
C ASP A 29 -19.47 1.47 -10.41
N PHE A 30 -18.84 0.73 -9.50
CA PHE A 30 -17.85 1.30 -8.60
C PHE A 30 -16.51 1.44 -9.32
N ARG A 31 -15.84 2.57 -9.12
CA ARG A 31 -14.51 2.84 -9.67
C ARG A 31 -13.66 3.64 -8.69
N TYR A 32 -12.35 3.59 -8.89
CA TYR A 32 -11.44 4.51 -8.23
C TYR A 32 -11.58 5.91 -8.79
N LEU A 33 -11.76 6.88 -7.89
CA LEU A 33 -11.57 8.29 -8.18
C LEU A 33 -10.17 8.68 -7.71
N LEU A 34 -9.26 8.86 -8.67
CA LEU A 34 -7.90 9.27 -8.37
C LEU A 34 -7.84 10.74 -7.97
N LEU A 35 -6.86 11.09 -7.15
CA LEU A 35 -6.61 12.48 -6.80
C LEU A 35 -6.25 13.28 -8.07
N PRO A 36 -6.74 14.52 -8.21
CA PRO A 36 -6.37 15.37 -9.33
C PRO A 36 -4.86 15.68 -9.29
N ALA A 37 -4.29 15.92 -10.46
CA ALA A 37 -2.92 16.40 -10.56
C ALA A 37 -2.79 17.74 -9.80
N LEU A 38 -1.72 17.86 -9.01
CA LEU A 38 -1.40 19.10 -8.31
C LEU A 38 -0.39 19.91 -9.14
N GLU A 39 -0.59 21.23 -9.19
CA GLU A 39 0.38 22.12 -9.83
C GLU A 39 1.74 22.00 -9.12
N ASN A 40 2.82 21.88 -9.90
CA ASN A 40 4.19 21.66 -9.40
C ASN A 40 4.39 20.35 -8.62
N GLN A 41 3.63 19.29 -8.91
CA GLN A 41 3.90 17.97 -8.36
C GLN A 41 5.27 17.45 -8.83
N ALA A 42 6.28 17.59 -7.97
CA ALA A 42 7.66 17.20 -8.27
C ALA A 42 7.86 15.69 -8.45
N PHE A 43 6.97 14.88 -7.87
CA PHE A 43 7.05 13.42 -7.92
C PHE A 43 6.21 12.85 -9.07
N ALA A 44 6.85 12.04 -9.92
CA ALA A 44 6.26 11.29 -11.04
C ALA A 44 5.91 12.06 -12.33
N ALA A 45 6.45 13.27 -12.55
CA ALA A 45 6.50 13.95 -13.85
C ALA A 45 5.21 13.84 -14.71
N ASN A 46 4.09 14.35 -14.19
CA ASN A 46 2.75 14.35 -14.80
C ASN A 46 1.98 13.01 -14.78
N LYS A 47 2.46 11.97 -14.09
CA LYS A 47 1.70 10.74 -13.84
C LYS A 47 0.87 10.84 -12.56
N THR A 48 -0.24 10.11 -12.52
CA THR A 48 -1.03 9.97 -11.30
C THR A 48 -0.38 8.94 -10.36
N VAL A 49 -0.35 9.27 -9.07
CA VAL A 49 0.25 8.41 -8.05
C VAL A 49 -0.84 7.53 -7.43
N PHE A 50 -0.65 6.21 -7.51
CA PHE A 50 -1.51 5.24 -6.85
C PHE A 50 -0.76 4.63 -5.67
N ALA A 51 -1.21 4.92 -4.45
CA ALA A 51 -0.57 4.38 -3.25
C ALA A 51 -1.11 3.00 -2.91
N SER A 52 -0.28 1.97 -3.01
CA SER A 52 -0.58 0.65 -2.48
C SER A 52 -0.10 0.55 -1.02
N GLY A 53 -1.03 0.21 -0.13
CA GLY A 53 -0.76 -0.02 1.29
C GLY A 53 -0.10 -1.38 1.56
N GLU A 54 -0.07 -2.27 0.57
CA GLU A 54 0.39 -3.64 0.74
C GLU A 54 1.79 -3.85 0.16
N SER A 55 2.60 -4.57 0.92
CA SER A 55 3.88 -5.10 0.49
C SER A 55 3.96 -6.56 0.92
N GLY A 56 3.42 -7.44 0.10
CA GLY A 56 3.50 -8.88 0.32
C GLY A 56 4.80 -9.44 -0.22
N THR A 57 5.46 -10.29 0.56
CA THR A 57 6.51 -11.18 0.08
C THR A 57 6.29 -12.57 0.67
N ILE A 58 6.62 -13.61 -0.09
CA ILE A 58 6.58 -14.98 0.39
C ILE A 58 8.02 -15.39 0.70
N LEU A 59 8.30 -15.65 1.97
CA LEU A 59 9.60 -16.12 2.42
C LEU A 59 9.51 -17.62 2.75
N VAL A 60 10.37 -18.42 2.11
CA VAL A 60 10.55 -19.82 2.49
C VAL A 60 11.71 -19.88 3.49
N PRO A 61 11.47 -20.21 4.76
CA PRO A 61 12.54 -20.31 5.74
C PRO A 61 13.50 -21.46 5.39
N GLN A 62 14.71 -21.40 5.93
CA GLN A 62 15.62 -22.54 5.85
C GLN A 62 15.01 -23.74 6.57
N ASP A 63 15.24 -24.92 6.01
CA ASP A 63 14.77 -26.17 6.57
C ASP A 63 15.87 -27.23 6.54
N LYS A 64 15.98 -28.00 7.63
CA LYS A 64 16.90 -29.13 7.73
C LYS A 64 16.40 -30.32 6.90
N ASP A 65 15.09 -30.47 6.80
CA ASP A 65 14.45 -31.47 5.95
C ASP A 65 14.45 -30.97 4.49
N GLN A 66 15.28 -31.58 3.66
CA GLN A 66 15.45 -31.17 2.27
C GLN A 66 14.24 -31.49 1.40
N GLU A 67 13.48 -32.53 1.73
CA GLU A 67 12.27 -32.89 0.99
C GLU A 67 11.17 -31.87 1.26
N ARG A 68 10.96 -31.52 2.54
CA ARG A 68 10.00 -30.48 2.92
C ARG A 68 10.38 -29.11 2.35
N LEU A 69 11.68 -28.78 2.32
CA LEU A 69 12.16 -27.55 1.69
C LEU A 69 11.84 -27.51 0.20
N ALA A 70 12.10 -28.62 -0.50
CA ALA A 70 11.82 -28.74 -1.93
C ALA A 70 10.31 -28.58 -2.20
N MET A 71 9.47 -29.28 -1.44
CA MET A 71 8.01 -29.18 -1.56
C MET A 71 7.49 -27.77 -1.26
N SER A 72 8.04 -27.09 -0.25
CA SER A 72 7.65 -25.70 0.05
C SER A 72 7.97 -24.76 -1.12
N LYS A 73 9.13 -24.93 -1.75
CA LYS A 73 9.51 -24.14 -2.93
C LYS A 73 8.63 -24.46 -4.13
N GLU A 74 8.30 -25.73 -4.36
CA GLU A 74 7.38 -26.12 -5.44
C GLU A 74 5.98 -25.57 -5.23
N PHE A 75 5.50 -25.52 -3.98
CA PHE A 75 4.22 -24.89 -3.67
C PHE A 75 4.22 -23.39 -3.97
N VAL A 76 5.29 -22.66 -3.61
CA VAL A 76 5.42 -21.24 -3.96
C VAL A 76 5.45 -21.05 -5.48
N LYS A 77 6.22 -21.86 -6.22
CA LYS A 77 6.22 -21.82 -7.69
C LYS A 77 4.83 -22.07 -8.27
N TYR A 78 4.09 -23.03 -7.70
CA TYR A 78 2.72 -23.31 -8.12
C TYR A 78 1.83 -22.09 -7.90
N LEU A 79 1.82 -21.50 -6.70
CA LEU A 79 1.03 -20.30 -6.38
C LEU A 79 1.30 -19.13 -7.34
N LEU A 80 2.56 -18.96 -7.77
CA LEU A 80 3.00 -17.85 -8.60
C LEU A 80 2.88 -18.09 -10.11
N LYS A 81 2.24 -19.18 -10.55
CA LYS A 81 1.89 -19.33 -11.96
C LYS A 81 0.81 -18.32 -12.36
N ASP A 82 0.90 -17.78 -13.57
CA ASP A 82 -0.07 -16.82 -14.12
C ASP A 82 -1.51 -17.31 -13.96
N GLU A 83 -1.79 -18.58 -14.29
CA GLU A 83 -3.13 -19.18 -14.14
C GLU A 83 -3.70 -19.06 -12.71
N ASN A 84 -2.83 -19.16 -11.70
CA ASN A 84 -3.21 -19.09 -10.30
C ASN A 84 -3.32 -17.64 -9.79
N LEU A 85 -2.47 -16.74 -10.28
CA LEU A 85 -2.59 -15.30 -10.02
C LEU A 85 -3.88 -14.72 -10.64
N ILE A 86 -4.19 -15.13 -11.87
CA ILE A 86 -5.43 -14.81 -12.58
C ILE A 86 -6.62 -15.39 -11.80
N HIS A 87 -6.54 -16.66 -11.40
CA HIS A 87 -7.60 -17.29 -10.60
C HIS A 87 -7.85 -16.53 -9.29
N PHE A 88 -6.80 -16.18 -8.55
CA PHE A 88 -6.91 -15.38 -7.34
C PHE A 88 -7.64 -14.07 -7.61
N THR A 89 -7.27 -13.35 -8.68
CA THR A 89 -7.89 -12.07 -9.03
C THR A 89 -9.37 -12.22 -9.38
N ARG A 90 -9.70 -13.22 -10.21
CA ARG A 90 -11.09 -13.51 -10.62
C ARG A 90 -11.98 -13.90 -9.45
N VAL A 91 -11.42 -14.63 -8.47
CA VAL A 91 -12.19 -15.11 -7.32
C VAL A 91 -12.35 -14.02 -6.26
N THR A 92 -11.29 -13.25 -5.97
CA THR A 92 -11.26 -12.34 -4.82
C THR A 92 -11.49 -10.87 -5.16
N GLY A 93 -11.42 -10.49 -6.44
CA GLY A 93 -11.44 -9.09 -6.85
C GLY A 93 -10.16 -8.32 -6.53
N ALA A 94 -9.17 -8.94 -5.90
CA ALA A 94 -7.90 -8.33 -5.53
C ALA A 94 -6.77 -8.77 -6.46
N THR A 95 -5.84 -7.85 -6.76
CA THR A 95 -4.64 -8.12 -7.55
C THR A 95 -3.46 -8.44 -6.65
N THR A 96 -2.53 -9.26 -7.15
CA THR A 96 -1.29 -9.54 -6.44
C THR A 96 -0.17 -8.58 -6.86
N ALA A 97 0.92 -8.56 -6.09
CA ALA A 97 2.07 -7.70 -6.31
C ALA A 97 3.06 -8.22 -7.39
N TYR A 98 2.56 -8.97 -8.38
CA TYR A 98 3.32 -9.60 -9.46
C TYR A 98 2.78 -9.12 -10.81
N ASP A 99 3.62 -9.16 -11.84
CA ASP A 99 3.23 -8.83 -13.21
C ASP A 99 2.62 -10.07 -13.88
N TYR A 100 1.40 -9.94 -14.40
CA TYR A 100 0.71 -10.98 -15.17
C TYR A 100 -0.34 -10.33 -16.06
N GLU A 101 -0.58 -10.94 -17.21
CA GLU A 101 -1.54 -10.45 -18.20
C GLU A 101 -2.84 -11.26 -18.15
N MET A 102 -3.96 -10.62 -18.46
CA MET A 102 -5.24 -11.29 -18.69
C MET A 102 -5.70 -11.00 -20.11
N SER A 103 -6.27 -12.01 -20.77
CA SER A 103 -6.93 -11.80 -22.06
C SER A 103 -8.17 -10.92 -21.91
N GLU A 104 -8.61 -10.31 -23.01
CA GLU A 104 -9.83 -9.50 -23.02
C GLU A 104 -11.06 -10.29 -22.55
N GLU A 105 -11.14 -11.59 -22.88
CA GLU A 105 -12.24 -12.44 -22.42
C GLU A 105 -12.22 -12.62 -20.90
N LEU A 106 -11.05 -12.81 -20.30
CA LEU A 106 -10.92 -12.98 -18.84
C LEU A 106 -11.18 -11.67 -18.10
N LEU A 107 -10.72 -10.53 -18.64
CA LEU A 107 -11.07 -9.22 -18.12
C LEU A 107 -12.58 -8.98 -18.19
N ALA A 108 -13.24 -9.48 -19.25
CA ALA A 108 -14.69 -9.35 -19.44
C ALA A 108 -15.51 -9.96 -18.29
N GLU A 109 -14.97 -10.99 -17.63
CA GLU A 109 -15.62 -11.71 -16.53
C GLU A 109 -15.50 -11.04 -15.16
N LEU A 110 -14.58 -10.08 -15.02
CA LEU A 110 -14.39 -9.34 -13.78
C LEU A 110 -15.54 -8.36 -13.53
N THR A 111 -15.79 -8.06 -12.25
CA THR A 111 -16.64 -6.92 -11.90
C THR A 111 -16.05 -5.63 -12.48
N GLN A 112 -16.90 -4.62 -12.72
CA GLN A 112 -16.45 -3.34 -13.26
C GLN A 112 -15.38 -2.68 -12.36
N PHE A 113 -15.55 -2.80 -11.04
CA PHE A 113 -14.58 -2.32 -10.07
C PHE A 113 -13.26 -3.10 -10.10
N THR A 114 -13.30 -4.43 -10.10
CA THR A 114 -12.08 -5.25 -10.17
C THR A 114 -11.31 -4.99 -11.45
N ARG A 115 -12.01 -4.88 -12.58
CA ARG A 115 -11.39 -4.52 -13.86
C ARG A 115 -10.74 -3.14 -13.80
N ASN A 116 -11.46 -2.14 -13.29
CA ASN A 116 -10.91 -0.80 -13.12
C ASN A 116 -9.65 -0.79 -12.24
N ALA A 117 -9.64 -1.56 -11.14
CA ALA A 117 -8.48 -1.70 -10.28
C ALA A 117 -7.29 -2.36 -11.01
N PHE A 118 -7.55 -3.45 -11.74
CA PHE A 118 -6.52 -4.15 -12.52
C PHE A 118 -5.92 -3.26 -13.61
N GLU A 119 -6.76 -2.56 -14.38
CA GLU A 119 -6.33 -1.62 -15.42
C GLU A 119 -5.45 -0.50 -14.83
N LEU A 120 -5.85 0.09 -13.71
CA LEU A 120 -5.08 1.15 -13.05
C LEU A 120 -3.70 0.69 -12.56
N ILE A 121 -3.61 -0.51 -12.00
CA ILE A 121 -2.34 -1.04 -11.48
C ILE A 121 -1.39 -1.41 -12.62
N ASN A 122 -1.93 -1.82 -13.78
CA ASN A 122 -1.14 -2.21 -14.96
C ASN A 122 -0.87 -1.05 -15.94
N ASP A 123 -1.47 0.13 -15.74
CA ASP A 123 -1.20 1.33 -16.56
C ASP A 123 0.18 1.94 -16.22
N THR A 124 1.23 1.35 -16.78
CA THR A 124 2.61 1.84 -16.60
C THR A 124 2.89 3.17 -17.31
N GLU A 125 2.00 3.61 -18.22
CA GLU A 125 2.14 4.87 -18.94
C GLU A 125 1.71 6.05 -18.06
N ASN A 126 0.52 5.99 -17.45
CA ASN A 126 -0.08 7.12 -16.73
C ASN A 126 -0.04 6.98 -15.21
N ILE A 127 0.16 5.77 -14.67
CA ILE A 127 0.14 5.50 -13.23
C ILE A 127 1.54 5.17 -12.72
N VAL A 128 1.86 5.71 -11.55
CA VAL A 128 2.99 5.25 -10.74
C VAL A 128 2.44 4.65 -9.45
N VAL A 129 2.59 3.33 -9.32
CA VAL A 129 2.28 2.62 -8.08
C VAL A 129 3.41 2.86 -7.09
N VAL A 130 3.10 3.57 -6.00
CA VAL A 130 4.02 3.75 -4.87
C VAL A 130 3.63 2.82 -3.74
N ARG A 131 4.62 2.27 -3.05
CA ARG A 131 4.43 1.49 -1.81
C ARG A 131 5.07 2.25 -0.66
N PRO A 132 4.36 3.21 -0.04
CA PRO A 132 4.98 4.15 0.89
C PRO A 132 5.65 3.47 2.09
N GLN A 133 5.19 2.29 2.50
CA GLN A 133 5.83 1.53 3.59
C GLN A 133 7.17 0.95 3.16
N VAL A 134 7.25 0.37 1.97
CA VAL A 134 8.51 -0.14 1.41
C VAL A 134 9.49 1.01 1.20
N SER A 135 9.03 2.11 0.61
CA SER A 135 9.86 3.31 0.39
C SER A 135 10.42 3.88 1.70
N GLU A 136 9.64 3.85 2.79
CA GLU A 136 10.13 4.22 4.12
C GLU A 136 11.16 3.19 4.62
N LEU A 137 10.84 1.90 4.59
CA LEU A 137 11.73 0.81 5.05
C LEU A 137 13.11 0.83 4.39
N ILE A 138 13.18 1.11 3.09
CA ILE A 138 14.44 1.14 2.33
C ILE A 138 15.12 2.52 2.35
N SER A 139 14.48 3.54 2.94
CA SER A 139 15.09 4.87 3.05
C SER A 139 16.36 4.80 3.89
N PRO A 140 17.47 5.43 3.44
CA PRO A 140 18.68 5.60 4.25
C PRO A 140 18.40 6.04 5.69
N LEU A 141 17.43 6.93 5.87
CA LEU A 141 17.09 7.44 7.19
C LEU A 141 16.43 6.39 8.08
N SER A 142 15.49 5.60 7.57
CA SER A 142 14.83 4.56 8.38
C SER A 142 15.71 3.33 8.58
N PHE A 143 16.52 2.96 7.59
CA PHE A 143 17.37 1.78 7.65
C PHE A 143 18.63 2.00 8.48
N ALA A 144 19.26 3.18 8.37
CA ALA A 144 20.59 3.45 8.93
C ALA A 144 20.58 4.43 10.12
N SER A 145 19.40 4.72 10.67
CA SER A 145 19.26 5.54 11.87
C SER A 145 18.20 4.98 12.83
N ASN A 146 18.11 5.56 14.03
CA ASN A 146 17.10 5.19 15.01
C ASN A 146 15.71 5.80 14.71
N LEU A 147 15.50 6.38 13.52
CA LEU A 147 14.18 6.86 13.08
C LEU A 147 13.15 5.71 13.06
N GLY A 148 13.53 4.54 12.57
CA GLY A 148 12.63 3.40 12.40
C GLY A 148 11.56 3.62 11.31
N THR A 149 10.47 2.84 11.39
CA THR A 149 9.48 2.68 10.31
C THR A 149 8.05 3.06 10.72
N ASP A 150 7.91 3.80 11.82
CA ASP A 150 6.62 4.06 12.48
C ASP A 150 6.41 5.56 12.75
N PHE A 151 6.87 6.41 11.84
CA PHE A 151 6.74 7.88 11.94
C PHE A 151 5.55 8.46 11.19
N LYS A 152 4.74 7.62 10.52
CA LYS A 152 3.61 8.14 9.74
C LYS A 152 2.52 8.67 10.63
N TYR A 153 2.18 9.95 10.42
CA TYR A 153 1.03 10.60 11.01
C TYR A 153 1.00 10.45 12.53
N LYS A 154 2.07 10.87 13.21
CA LYS A 154 2.10 10.95 14.68
C LYS A 154 2.30 12.38 15.15
N THR A 155 1.72 12.66 16.29
CA THR A 155 2.01 13.83 17.13
C THR A 155 2.32 13.32 18.54
N ARG A 156 3.07 14.09 19.34
CA ARG A 156 3.25 13.76 20.76
C ARG A 156 2.27 14.57 21.61
N ILE A 157 1.28 13.89 22.16
CA ILE A 157 0.38 14.47 23.15
C ILE A 157 0.93 14.10 24.53
N ASP A 158 1.33 15.11 25.32
CA ASP A 158 1.88 14.92 26.67
C ASP A 158 3.05 13.91 26.73
N GLY A 159 3.89 13.92 25.67
CA GLY A 159 5.05 13.04 25.52
C GLY A 159 4.74 11.68 24.90
N ILE A 160 3.48 11.30 24.77
CA ILE A 160 3.04 10.00 24.23
C ILE A 160 2.82 10.14 22.70
N PRO A 161 3.43 9.27 21.87
CA PRO A 161 3.12 9.22 20.45
C PRO A 161 1.64 8.82 20.24
N THR A 162 0.89 9.68 19.55
CA THR A 162 -0.52 9.50 19.23
C THR A 162 -0.71 9.63 17.73
N ARG A 163 -1.50 8.75 17.10
CA ARG A 163 -1.79 8.89 15.66
C ARG A 163 -2.56 10.20 15.43
N THR A 164 -2.17 10.97 14.43
CA THR A 164 -2.70 12.30 14.17
C THR A 164 -4.21 12.28 13.93
N ILE A 165 -4.76 11.23 13.29
CA ILE A 165 -6.22 11.10 13.10
C ILE A 165 -6.97 10.96 14.44
N HIS A 166 -6.44 10.19 15.39
CA HIS A 166 -7.00 10.10 16.74
C HIS A 166 -6.83 11.43 17.46
N ALA A 167 -5.65 12.06 17.30
CA ALA A 167 -5.38 13.31 17.95
C ALA A 167 -6.32 14.44 17.48
N PHE A 168 -6.65 14.51 16.18
CA PHE A 168 -7.61 15.47 15.63
C PHE A 168 -9.04 15.31 16.17
N ARG A 169 -9.40 14.11 16.63
CA ARG A 169 -10.71 13.86 17.24
C ARG A 169 -10.79 14.31 18.70
N GLU A 170 -9.67 14.31 19.40
CA GLU A 170 -9.64 14.38 20.87
C GLU A 170 -8.94 15.63 21.41
N TYR A 171 -8.10 16.30 20.61
CA TYR A 171 -7.28 17.42 21.07
C TYR A 171 -7.42 18.66 20.18
N SER A 172 -7.06 19.81 20.75
CA SER A 172 -7.02 21.07 20.00
C SER A 172 -5.91 21.06 18.95
N PHE A 173 -6.12 21.81 17.87
CA PHE A 173 -5.13 21.98 16.81
C PHE A 173 -3.75 22.41 17.37
N ASN A 174 -3.71 23.37 18.30
CA ASN A 174 -2.45 23.84 18.89
C ASN A 174 -1.71 22.72 19.61
N LYS A 175 -2.42 21.87 20.37
CA LYS A 175 -1.79 20.75 21.08
C LYS A 175 -1.21 19.72 20.10
N ILE A 176 -1.92 19.45 19.01
CA ILE A 176 -1.46 18.57 17.94
C ILE A 176 -0.23 19.17 17.25
N TRP A 177 -0.29 20.46 16.91
CA TRP A 177 0.78 21.20 16.25
C TRP A 177 2.06 21.22 17.08
N GLU A 178 1.98 21.61 18.36
CA GLU A 178 3.13 21.62 19.27
C GLU A 178 3.75 20.23 19.42
N GLY A 179 2.93 19.19 19.52
CA GLY A 179 3.38 17.80 19.57
C GLY A 179 4.08 17.35 18.29
N SER A 180 3.60 17.80 17.13
CA SER A 180 4.22 17.51 15.83
C SER A 180 5.55 18.24 15.67
N VAL A 181 5.62 19.54 15.97
CA VAL A 181 6.86 20.32 15.86
C VAL A 181 7.97 19.74 16.75
N LYS A 182 7.64 19.26 17.95
CA LYS A 182 8.60 18.59 18.85
C LYS A 182 9.07 17.22 18.35
N LEU A 183 8.23 16.52 17.59
CA LEU A 183 8.56 15.20 17.04
C LEU A 183 9.39 15.29 15.75
N TYR A 184 9.24 16.38 15.00
CA TYR A 184 9.95 16.65 13.75
C TYR A 184 10.92 17.83 13.89
N SER A 185 11.57 17.95 15.05
CA SER A 185 12.49 19.07 15.31
C SER A 185 13.76 18.97 14.46
N GLU A 186 14.36 20.12 14.13
CA GLU A 186 15.62 20.18 13.38
C GLU A 186 16.73 19.35 14.05
N SER A 187 16.85 19.42 15.38
CA SER A 187 17.83 18.65 16.15
C SER A 187 17.67 17.13 15.96
N GLN A 188 16.44 16.62 15.99
CA GLN A 188 16.16 15.20 15.75
C GLN A 188 16.46 14.80 14.31
N TRP A 189 16.07 15.61 13.33
CA TRP A 189 16.38 15.34 11.93
C TRP A 189 17.89 15.31 11.68
N ASN A 190 18.64 16.28 12.22
CA ASN A 190 20.10 16.30 12.14
C ASN A 190 20.72 15.07 12.80
N GLN A 191 20.18 14.59 13.92
CA GLN A 191 20.61 13.35 14.52
C GLN A 191 20.43 12.15 13.57
N PHE A 192 19.25 11.99 12.96
CA PHE A 192 18.99 10.89 12.02
C PHE A 192 19.87 10.95 10.78
N ILE A 193 20.03 12.14 10.20
CA ILE A 193 20.91 12.36 9.04
C ILE A 193 22.35 11.99 9.38
N ASN A 194 22.87 12.46 10.53
CA ASN A 194 24.24 12.16 10.95
C ASN A 194 24.45 10.66 11.20
N GLN A 195 23.47 9.97 11.79
CA GLN A 195 23.52 8.51 11.95
C GLN A 195 23.61 7.79 10.60
N ALA A 196 22.76 8.16 9.64
CA ALA A 196 22.78 7.59 8.31
C ALA A 196 24.08 7.90 7.53
N LYS A 197 24.64 9.11 7.68
CA LYS A 197 25.97 9.48 7.15
C LYS A 197 27.07 8.63 7.75
N ASN A 198 27.11 8.50 9.07
CA ASN A 198 28.12 7.69 9.79
C ASN A 198 28.04 6.20 9.41
N ALA A 199 26.86 5.71 9.06
CA ALA A 199 26.65 4.36 8.56
C ALA A 199 26.96 4.20 7.05
N GLY A 200 27.29 5.29 6.36
CA GLY A 200 27.68 5.29 4.93
C GLY A 200 26.51 5.31 3.94
N PHE A 201 25.30 5.68 4.37
CA PHE A 201 24.10 5.68 3.53
C PHE A 201 23.71 7.06 2.98
N LEU A 202 24.35 8.13 3.45
CA LEU A 202 24.19 9.48 2.94
C LEU A 202 25.56 10.12 2.75
N ASN A 203 25.74 10.86 1.66
CA ASN A 203 26.92 11.68 1.41
C ASN A 203 26.63 13.14 1.78
N ASP A 204 27.68 13.96 1.85
CA ASP A 204 27.58 15.41 2.05
C ASP A 204 26.93 16.14 0.86
#